data_AF-A0AAW4WJJ0-F1
#
_entry.id   AF-A0AAW4WJJ0-F1
#
_cell.length_a   1.000
_cell.length_b   1.000
_cell.length_c   1.000
_cell.angle_alpha   90.00
_cell.angle_beta   90.00
_cell.angle_gamma   90.00
#
_symmetry.space_group_name_H-M   'P 1'
#
loop_
_entity.id
_entity.type
_entity.pdbx_description
1 polymer ?
#
loop_
_entity_poly.entity_id
_entity_poly.type
_entity_poly.pdbx_seq_one_letter_code
_entity_poly.pdbx_strand_id
1 'polypeptide(L)'
;MTREEYSAFIAKVAPENARYIMCCEEITGGFERAERYRKDGKPELADMVEQRAIERITIFNRTALTPATVKVGDGVTINLWSDRHAATVIKVTAKTVTVRRDKATLNPDFKPEFIPGGFAAHCTNQSEQSYTYEPDEKGEVRTFHWSDKFQRYGQPGNLTLSKGRHEFYDYNF
;
A
#
# COMPACT_ATOMS: atom_id res chain seq x y z
N MET A 1 -3.76 1.29 25.92
CA MET A 1 -3.46 2.72 26.06
C MET A 1 -4.78 3.47 25.88
N THR A 2 -5.03 4.57 26.60
CA THR A 2 -6.16 5.47 26.30
C THR A 2 -5.93 6.19 24.96
N ARG A 3 -6.95 6.89 24.47
CA ARG A 3 -6.86 7.66 23.21
C ARG A 3 -5.77 8.70 23.20
N GLU A 4 -5.59 9.41 24.31
CA GLU A 4 -4.55 10.41 24.48
C GLU A 4 -3.16 9.75 24.48
N GLU A 5 -3.03 8.62 25.18
CA GLU A 5 -1.78 7.87 25.28
C GLU A 5 -1.32 7.31 23.92
N TYR A 6 -2.20 6.62 23.19
CA TYR A 6 -1.80 6.05 21.89
C TYR A 6 -1.61 7.13 20.84
N SER A 7 -2.34 8.26 20.91
CA SER A 7 -2.13 9.40 20.02
C SER A 7 -0.74 10.01 20.23
N ALA A 8 -0.34 10.23 21.49
CA ALA A 8 1.00 10.71 21.83
C ALA A 8 2.08 9.70 21.42
N PHE A 9 1.84 8.41 21.61
CA PHE A 9 2.74 7.34 21.15
C PHE A 9 2.92 7.38 19.64
N ILE A 10 1.84 7.43 18.85
CA ILE A 10 1.87 7.52 17.38
C ILE A 10 2.65 8.75 16.93
N ALA A 11 2.41 9.91 17.54
CA ALA A 11 3.11 11.15 17.22
C ALA A 11 4.63 11.04 17.49
N LYS A 12 5.03 10.25 18.49
CA LYS A 12 6.45 9.99 18.80
C LYS A 12 7.09 9.02 17.82
N VAL A 13 6.43 7.93 17.45
CA VAL A 13 7.03 6.84 16.65
C VAL A 13 6.94 7.06 15.14
N ALA A 14 5.94 7.81 14.68
CA ALA A 14 5.68 8.05 13.27
C ALA A 14 5.20 9.49 13.03
N PRO A 15 6.03 10.51 13.34
CA PRO A 15 5.60 11.92 13.37
C PRO A 15 5.01 12.41 12.04
N GLU A 16 5.64 12.08 10.92
CA GLU A 16 5.19 12.49 9.58
C GLU A 16 3.82 11.88 9.21
N ASN A 17 3.59 10.63 9.64
CA ASN A 17 2.39 9.88 9.33
C ASN A 17 1.33 9.89 10.43
N ALA A 18 1.59 10.57 11.55
CA ALA A 18 0.77 10.48 12.76
C ALA A 18 -0.70 10.79 12.48
N ARG A 19 -0.97 11.86 11.73
CA ARG A 19 -2.34 12.23 11.35
C ARG A 19 -3.07 11.16 10.55
N TYR A 20 -2.36 10.43 9.69
CA TYR A 20 -2.95 9.40 8.83
C TYR A 20 -3.15 8.09 9.58
N ILE A 21 -2.19 7.73 10.43
CA ILE A 21 -2.29 6.57 11.32
C ILE A 21 -3.48 6.74 12.26
N MET A 22 -3.72 7.94 12.78
CA MET A 22 -4.89 8.26 13.60
C MET A 22 -6.23 8.15 12.87
N CYS A 23 -6.22 8.19 11.53
CA CYS A 23 -7.41 7.94 10.71
C CYS A 23 -7.58 6.46 10.32
N CYS A 24 -6.64 5.58 10.69
CA CYS A 24 -6.71 4.16 10.37
C CYS A 24 -7.51 3.40 11.42
N GLU A 25 -8.75 3.04 11.09
CA GLU A 25 -9.68 2.33 11.98
C GLU A 25 -9.14 0.98 12.48
N GLU A 26 -8.36 0.26 11.67
CA GLU A 26 -7.74 -1.01 12.12
C GLU A 26 -6.78 -0.78 13.29
N ILE A 27 -6.00 0.31 13.24
CA ILE A 27 -5.00 0.67 14.24
C ILE A 27 -5.68 1.25 15.48
N THR A 28 -6.46 2.33 15.33
CA THR A 28 -7.13 2.99 16.46
C THR A 28 -8.12 2.06 17.14
N GLY A 29 -8.92 1.31 16.37
CA GLY A 29 -9.82 0.29 16.89
C GLY A 29 -9.08 -0.87 17.56
N GLY A 30 -7.83 -1.15 17.21
CA GLY A 30 -6.97 -2.08 17.94
C GLY A 30 -6.69 -1.62 19.38
N PHE A 31 -6.28 -0.37 19.56
CA PHE A 31 -6.05 0.22 20.89
C PHE A 31 -7.34 0.35 21.71
N GLU A 32 -8.43 0.79 21.09
CA GLU A 32 -9.73 0.92 21.77
C GLU A 32 -10.28 -0.45 22.21
N ARG A 33 -10.02 -1.52 21.45
CA ARG A 33 -10.33 -2.89 21.87
C ARG A 33 -9.43 -3.32 23.03
N ALA A 34 -8.13 -3.00 22.99
CA ALA A 34 -7.21 -3.30 24.09
C ALA A 34 -7.70 -2.68 25.41
N GLU A 35 -8.06 -1.40 25.38
CA GLU A 35 -8.59 -0.69 26.55
C GLU A 35 -9.85 -1.36 27.11
N ARG A 36 -10.76 -1.76 26.23
CA ARG A 36 -11.99 -2.47 26.60
C ARG A 36 -11.69 -3.82 27.26
N TYR A 37 -10.79 -4.62 26.68
CA TYR A 37 -10.39 -5.90 27.26
C TYR A 37 -9.71 -5.77 28.62
N ARG A 38 -8.96 -4.69 28.86
CA ARG A 38 -8.44 -4.41 30.22
C ARG A 38 -9.57 -4.16 31.22
N LYS A 39 -10.59 -3.38 30.83
CA LYS A 39 -11.77 -3.13 31.66
C LYS A 39 -12.58 -4.40 31.94
N ASP A 40 -12.64 -5.31 30.96
CA ASP A 40 -13.32 -6.61 31.08
C ASP A 40 -12.52 -7.68 31.85
N GLY A 41 -11.34 -7.35 32.38
CA GLY A 41 -10.49 -8.29 33.12
C GLY A 41 -9.80 -9.34 32.22
N LYS A 42 -9.55 -9.01 30.95
CA LYS A 42 -8.91 -9.88 29.94
C LYS A 42 -7.55 -9.32 29.50
N PRO A 43 -6.54 -9.25 30.40
CA PRO A 43 -5.27 -8.57 30.13
C PRO A 43 -4.47 -9.19 28.97
N GLU A 44 -4.43 -10.53 28.87
CA GLU A 44 -3.69 -11.21 27.79
C GLU A 44 -4.22 -10.86 26.40
N LEU A 45 -5.55 -10.81 26.24
CA LEU A 45 -6.17 -10.39 24.99
C LEU A 45 -5.93 -8.92 24.71
N ALA A 46 -5.95 -8.07 25.74
CA ALA A 46 -5.65 -6.66 25.60
C ALA A 46 -4.23 -6.43 25.07
N ASP A 47 -3.24 -7.12 25.65
CA ASP A 47 -1.84 -6.96 25.27
C ASP A 47 -1.59 -7.48 23.87
N MET A 48 -2.20 -8.62 23.48
CA MET A 48 -2.12 -9.15 22.13
C MET A 48 -2.65 -8.15 21.08
N VAL A 49 -3.84 -7.56 21.29
CA VAL A 49 -4.41 -6.62 20.31
C VAL A 49 -3.70 -5.27 20.30
N GLU A 50 -3.16 -4.83 21.44
CA GLU A 50 -2.31 -3.64 21.52
C GLU A 50 -1.00 -3.84 20.76
N GLN A 51 -0.31 -4.97 20.94
CA GLN A 51 0.92 -5.29 20.19
C GLN A 51 0.66 -5.34 18.69
N ARG A 52 -0.44 -5.98 18.26
CA ARG A 52 -0.82 -6.00 16.85
C ARG A 52 -1.06 -4.59 16.29
N ALA A 53 -1.65 -3.68 17.07
CA ALA A 53 -1.84 -2.29 16.66
C ALA A 53 -0.48 -1.55 16.52
N ILE A 54 0.46 -1.80 17.43
CA ILE A 54 1.83 -1.24 17.38
C ILE A 54 2.60 -1.77 16.16
N GLU A 55 2.54 -3.06 15.88
CA GLU A 55 3.13 -3.66 14.67
C GLU A 55 2.54 -3.03 13.40
N ARG A 56 1.21 -2.82 13.38
CA ARG A 56 0.54 -2.16 12.26
C ARG A 56 0.97 -0.72 12.06
N ILE A 57 1.27 0.04 13.13
CA ILE A 57 1.87 1.38 13.00
C ILE A 57 3.19 1.30 12.25
N THR A 58 4.06 0.35 12.64
CA THR A 58 5.38 0.16 12.02
C THR A 58 5.24 -0.20 10.54
N ILE A 59 4.34 -1.14 10.22
CA ILE A 59 4.05 -1.53 8.84
C ILE A 59 3.53 -0.32 8.05
N PHE A 60 2.53 0.40 8.57
CA PHE A 60 1.95 1.56 7.91
C PHE A 60 3.02 2.61 7.62
N ASN A 61 3.85 2.95 8.62
CA ASN A 61 4.89 3.97 8.45
C ASN A 61 5.93 3.58 7.37
N ARG A 62 6.20 2.28 7.22
CA ARG A 62 7.13 1.78 6.20
C ARG A 62 6.50 1.74 4.80
N THR A 63 5.28 1.23 4.69
CA THR A 63 4.69 0.82 3.40
C THR A 63 3.65 1.78 2.86
N ALA A 64 3.01 2.61 3.68
CA ALA A 64 1.98 3.52 3.21
C ALA A 64 2.58 4.64 2.35
N LEU A 65 1.88 4.95 1.26
CA LEU A 65 2.12 6.13 0.44
C LEU A 65 1.16 7.21 0.91
N THR A 66 1.65 8.20 1.65
CA THR A 66 0.83 9.28 2.24
C THR A 66 1.21 10.64 1.68
N PRO A 67 0.31 11.65 1.72
CA PRO A 67 0.66 13.00 1.30
C PRO A 67 1.74 13.68 2.14
N ALA A 68 2.10 13.16 3.32
CA ALA A 68 3.24 13.68 4.08
C ALA A 68 4.59 13.14 3.58
N THR A 69 4.61 11.94 3.00
CA THR A 69 5.87 11.22 2.72
C THR A 69 6.21 11.13 1.24
N VAL A 70 5.21 11.21 0.36
CA VAL A 70 5.41 11.09 -1.10
C VAL A 70 6.18 12.28 -1.67
N LYS A 71 7.17 11.99 -2.53
CA LYS A 71 8.04 12.98 -3.18
C LYS A 71 8.17 12.72 -4.67
N VAL A 72 8.53 13.76 -5.41
CA VAL A 72 8.90 13.64 -6.83
C VAL A 72 10.15 12.77 -6.95
N GLY A 73 10.14 11.81 -7.88
CA GLY A 73 11.19 10.81 -8.06
C GLY A 73 10.92 9.47 -7.36
N ASP A 74 9.96 9.42 -6.43
CA ASP A 74 9.59 8.17 -5.77
C ASP A 74 9.07 7.13 -6.77
N GLY A 75 9.50 5.89 -6.57
CA GLY A 75 8.95 4.74 -7.26
C GLY A 75 7.62 4.32 -6.65
N VAL A 76 6.60 4.17 -7.48
CA VAL A 76 5.24 3.81 -7.10
C VAL A 76 4.66 2.78 -8.08
N THR A 77 3.57 2.15 -7.67
CA THR A 77 2.88 1.16 -8.48
C THR A 77 1.43 1.57 -8.66
N ILE A 78 0.99 1.60 -9.92
CA ILE A 78 -0.41 1.73 -10.30
C ILE A 78 -1.03 0.33 -10.21
N ASN A 79 -1.93 0.15 -9.25
CA ASN A 79 -2.69 -1.09 -9.12
C ASN A 79 -3.92 -0.99 -10.04
N LEU A 80 -4.02 -1.92 -10.98
CA LEU A 80 -5.24 -2.14 -11.76
C LEU A 80 -6.14 -3.15 -11.03
N TRP A 81 -6.91 -3.94 -11.77
CA TRP A 81 -7.73 -5.00 -11.18
C TRP A 81 -6.85 -6.13 -10.66
N SER A 82 -6.16 -6.81 -11.57
CA SER A 82 -5.19 -7.86 -11.28
C SER A 82 -3.77 -7.41 -11.63
N ASP A 83 -3.61 -6.72 -12.76
CA ASP A 83 -2.33 -6.18 -13.23
C ASP A 83 -1.81 -5.03 -12.38
N ARG A 84 -0.50 -4.78 -12.49
CA ARG A 84 0.20 -3.68 -11.84
C ARG A 84 1.23 -3.07 -12.76
N HIS A 85 1.30 -1.74 -12.76
CA HIS A 85 2.28 -1.01 -13.54
C HIS A 85 3.22 -0.21 -12.64
N ALA A 86 4.53 -0.38 -12.83
CA ALA A 86 5.54 0.45 -12.19
C ALA A 86 5.53 1.87 -12.78
N ALA A 87 5.73 2.85 -11.91
CA ALA A 87 5.68 4.25 -12.27
C ALA A 87 6.60 5.10 -11.37
N THR A 88 6.91 6.29 -11.85
CA THR A 88 7.66 7.30 -11.12
C THR A 88 6.78 8.52 -10.84
N VAL A 89 6.83 9.05 -9.62
CA VAL A 89 6.14 10.30 -9.28
C VAL A 89 6.83 11.49 -9.96
N ILE A 90 6.10 12.24 -10.76
CA ILE A 90 6.62 13.42 -11.50
C ILE A 90 6.12 14.75 -10.94
N LYS A 91 5.02 14.75 -10.19
CA LYS A 91 4.46 15.95 -9.55
C LYS A 91 3.68 15.57 -8.29
N VAL A 92 3.85 16.36 -7.24
CA VAL A 92 3.09 16.23 -5.98
C VAL A 92 2.41 17.57 -5.68
N THR A 93 1.16 17.51 -5.26
CA THR A 93 0.43 18.63 -4.66
C THR A 93 -0.10 18.21 -3.28
N ALA A 94 -0.77 19.12 -2.57
CA ALA A 94 -1.34 18.82 -1.27
C ALA A 94 -2.31 17.63 -1.25
N LYS A 95 -3.02 17.36 -2.36
CA LYS A 95 -4.03 16.28 -2.44
C LYS A 95 -3.88 15.37 -3.65
N THR A 96 -2.98 15.66 -4.58
CA THR A 96 -2.83 14.87 -5.80
C THR A 96 -1.38 14.49 -6.05
N VAL A 97 -1.20 13.35 -6.69
CA VAL A 97 0.10 12.86 -7.16
C VAL A 97 -0.04 12.50 -8.62
N THR A 98 0.80 13.08 -9.45
CA THR A 98 0.91 12.72 -10.86
C THR A 98 2.11 11.80 -11.03
N VAL A 99 1.86 10.67 -11.68
CA VAL A 99 2.84 9.61 -11.92
C VAL A 99 2.99 9.40 -13.42
N ARG A 100 4.15 8.93 -13.85
CA ARG A 100 4.42 8.48 -15.21
C ARG A 100 4.81 7.02 -15.17
N ARG A 101 4.20 6.19 -16.02
CA ARG A 101 4.54 4.77 -16.13
C ARG A 101 6.00 4.63 -16.56
N ASP A 102 6.71 3.74 -15.90
CA ASP A 102 8.07 3.35 -16.27
C ASP A 102 8.02 2.27 -17.35
N LYS A 103 9.05 2.17 -18.18
CA LYS A 103 9.21 1.03 -19.08
C LYS A 103 9.67 -0.17 -18.25
N ALA A 104 8.79 -1.16 -18.09
CA ALA A 104 9.09 -2.41 -17.42
C ALA A 104 9.39 -3.50 -18.46
N THR A 105 10.58 -4.10 -18.40
CA THR A 105 10.97 -5.21 -19.28
C THR A 105 11.03 -6.49 -18.47
N LEU A 106 10.17 -7.45 -18.81
CA LEU A 106 10.12 -8.77 -18.18
C LEU A 106 11.45 -9.49 -18.40
N ASN A 107 11.94 -10.16 -17.36
CA ASN A 107 13.13 -10.99 -17.46
C ASN A 107 12.92 -12.07 -18.55
N PRO A 108 13.79 -12.16 -19.58
CA PRO A 108 13.63 -13.11 -20.67
C PRO A 108 13.67 -14.58 -20.21
N ASP A 109 14.23 -14.86 -19.05
CA ASP A 109 14.27 -16.22 -18.49
C ASP A 109 12.93 -16.67 -17.90
N PHE A 110 12.01 -15.73 -17.63
CA PHE A 110 10.69 -16.07 -17.13
C PHE A 110 9.86 -16.79 -18.20
N LYS A 111 9.46 -18.02 -17.89
CA LYS A 111 8.58 -18.83 -18.74
C LYS A 111 7.32 -19.18 -17.95
N PRO A 112 6.13 -18.71 -18.36
CA PRO A 112 4.90 -19.04 -17.65
C PRO A 112 4.59 -20.54 -17.79
N GLU A 113 4.31 -21.17 -16.65
CA GLU A 113 3.95 -22.58 -16.54
C GLU A 113 2.43 -22.71 -16.46
N PHE A 114 1.83 -23.14 -17.57
CA PHE A 114 0.39 -23.29 -17.68
C PHE A 114 -0.06 -24.73 -17.45
N ILE A 115 -0.93 -24.93 -16.46
CA ILE A 115 -1.67 -26.16 -16.25
C ILE A 115 -3.04 -26.02 -16.93
N PRO A 116 -3.44 -26.93 -17.83
CA PRO A 116 -4.78 -26.91 -18.40
C PRO A 116 -5.83 -27.12 -17.31
N GLY A 117 -6.64 -26.10 -17.02
CA GLY A 117 -7.88 -26.23 -16.27
C GLY A 117 -9.03 -26.30 -17.26
N GLY A 118 -10.03 -27.15 -17.02
CA GLY A 118 -11.04 -27.51 -18.03
C GLY A 118 -11.67 -26.35 -18.83
N PHE A 119 -11.83 -25.16 -18.23
CA PHE A 119 -12.33 -23.96 -18.90
C PHE A 119 -11.27 -22.87 -19.16
N ALA A 120 -10.19 -22.83 -18.38
CA ALA A 120 -9.11 -21.85 -18.50
C ALA A 120 -7.78 -22.47 -18.03
N ALA A 121 -6.68 -22.09 -18.68
CA ALA A 121 -5.34 -22.48 -18.23
C ALA A 121 -4.96 -21.69 -16.97
N HIS A 122 -4.31 -22.34 -16.02
CA HIS A 122 -3.80 -21.72 -14.80
C HIS A 122 -2.27 -21.60 -14.84
N CYS A 123 -1.76 -20.38 -14.74
CA CYS A 123 -0.33 -20.11 -14.61
C CYS A 123 0.09 -20.21 -13.13
N THR A 124 0.87 -21.22 -12.78
CA THR A 124 1.28 -21.52 -11.39
C THR A 124 2.43 -20.65 -10.92
N ASN A 125 3.38 -20.35 -11.80
CA ASN A 125 4.59 -19.60 -11.47
C ASN A 125 4.46 -18.10 -11.76
N GLN A 126 3.26 -17.56 -11.96
CA GLN A 126 3.10 -16.15 -12.30
C GLN A 126 3.67 -15.18 -11.26
N SER A 127 3.75 -15.56 -9.98
CA SER A 127 4.37 -14.72 -8.95
C SER A 127 5.89 -14.63 -9.05
N GLU A 128 6.53 -15.45 -9.89
CA GLU A 128 7.99 -15.48 -10.10
C GLU A 128 8.46 -14.47 -11.17
N GLN A 129 7.53 -13.71 -11.76
CA GLN A 129 7.87 -12.64 -12.69
C GLN A 129 8.84 -11.63 -12.04
N SER A 130 9.91 -11.32 -12.76
CA SER A 130 10.86 -10.27 -12.39
C SER A 130 11.03 -9.29 -13.54
N TYR A 131 11.12 -8.01 -13.23
CA TYR A 131 11.17 -6.93 -14.21
C TYR A 131 12.37 -6.02 -13.97
N THR A 132 12.92 -5.49 -15.06
CA THR A 132 13.84 -4.35 -15.05
C THR A 132 13.08 -3.08 -15.40
N TYR A 133 13.44 -1.97 -14.75
CA TYR A 133 12.71 -0.70 -14.87
C TYR A 133 13.60 0.38 -15.46
N GLU A 134 13.09 1.08 -16.48
CA GLU A 134 13.72 2.23 -17.09
C GLU A 134 12.75 3.41 -17.09
N PRO A 135 13.19 4.66 -16.81
CA PRO A 135 12.37 5.83 -17.00
C PRO A 135 11.91 5.94 -18.46
N ASP A 136 10.60 6.13 -18.68
CA ASP A 136 10.04 6.36 -20.01
C ASP A 136 9.49 7.78 -20.12
N GLU A 137 10.11 8.63 -20.93
CA GLU A 137 9.63 9.99 -21.15
C GLU A 137 8.28 10.05 -21.86
N LYS A 138 7.94 9.02 -22.63
CA LYS A 138 6.68 8.86 -23.37
C LYS A 138 5.66 8.01 -22.61
N GLY A 139 6.00 7.56 -21.40
CA GLY A 139 5.15 6.73 -20.56
C GLY A 139 3.82 7.42 -20.24
N GLU A 140 2.78 6.61 -20.01
CA GLU A 140 1.45 7.12 -19.67
C GLU A 140 1.50 7.97 -18.39
N VAL A 141 0.90 9.16 -18.43
CA VAL A 141 0.82 10.06 -17.28
C VAL A 141 -0.58 10.00 -16.67
N ARG A 142 -0.66 9.70 -15.37
CA ARG A 142 -1.91 9.64 -14.61
C ARG A 142 -1.84 10.47 -13.33
N THR A 143 -2.96 11.06 -12.93
CA THR A 143 -3.07 11.85 -11.69
C THR A 143 -4.03 11.21 -10.71
N PHE A 144 -3.53 10.81 -9.55
CA PHE A 144 -4.30 10.19 -8.47
C PHE A 144 -4.64 11.19 -7.38
N HIS A 145 -5.81 11.03 -6.78
CA HIS A 145 -6.31 11.90 -5.73
C HIS A 145 -6.27 11.18 -4.39
N TRP A 146 -5.82 11.88 -3.35
CA TRP A 146 -5.87 11.39 -1.99
C TRP A 146 -7.33 11.30 -1.53
N SER A 147 -7.71 10.16 -0.98
CA SER A 147 -8.99 9.99 -0.30
C SER A 147 -8.77 9.92 1.21
N ASP A 148 -9.30 10.90 1.94
CA ASP A 148 -9.30 10.88 3.41
C ASP A 148 -10.16 9.73 3.96
N LYS A 149 -11.21 9.32 3.24
CA LYS A 149 -12.05 8.18 3.63
C LYS A 149 -11.31 6.84 3.52
N PHE A 150 -10.60 6.62 2.41
CA PHE A 150 -9.95 5.34 2.13
C PHE A 150 -8.46 5.31 2.50
N GLN A 151 -7.93 6.44 2.98
CA GLN A 151 -6.53 6.65 3.36
C GLN A 151 -5.56 6.15 2.28
N ARG A 152 -5.88 6.43 1.01
CA ARG A 152 -5.08 6.02 -0.16
C ARG A 152 -5.28 6.95 -1.34
N TYR A 153 -4.32 6.94 -2.25
CA TYR A 153 -4.45 7.58 -3.56
C TYR A 153 -5.24 6.70 -4.52
N GLY A 154 -6.21 7.30 -5.22
CA GLY A 154 -7.07 6.58 -6.16
C GLY A 154 -7.58 7.41 -7.33
N GLN A 155 -8.22 6.72 -8.27
CA GLN A 155 -8.99 7.27 -9.40
C GLN A 155 -10.32 6.50 -9.55
N PRO A 156 -11.30 7.04 -10.30
CA PRO A 156 -12.44 6.26 -10.76
C PRO A 156 -12.01 4.96 -11.45
N GLY A 157 -12.81 3.90 -11.32
CA GLY A 157 -12.47 2.57 -11.85
C GLY A 157 -11.59 1.72 -10.92
N ASN A 158 -11.56 2.03 -9.62
CA ASN A 158 -10.84 1.29 -8.57
C ASN A 158 -9.31 1.25 -8.71
N LEU A 159 -8.74 2.11 -9.56
CA LEU A 159 -7.28 2.25 -9.66
C LEU A 159 -6.73 2.90 -8.40
N THR A 160 -5.64 2.34 -7.86
CA THR A 160 -4.98 2.85 -6.66
C THR A 160 -3.47 2.96 -6.83
N LEU A 161 -2.81 3.75 -6.00
CA LEU A 161 -1.34 3.75 -5.92
C LEU A 161 -0.85 3.03 -4.66
N SER A 162 0.24 2.30 -4.82
CA SER A 162 1.04 1.75 -3.73
C SER A 162 2.50 2.20 -3.82
N LYS A 163 3.20 2.16 -2.69
CA LYS A 163 4.61 2.55 -2.59
C LYS A 163 5.52 1.46 -3.17
N GLY A 164 6.56 1.86 -3.89
CA GLY A 164 7.53 0.94 -4.53
C GLY A 164 7.17 0.64 -5.98
N ARG A 165 8.16 0.22 -6.78
CA ARG A 165 8.00 -0.18 -8.19
C ARG A 165 7.77 -1.69 -8.29
N HIS A 166 6.57 -2.06 -8.73
CA HIS A 166 6.16 -3.45 -8.87
C HIS A 166 5.31 -3.61 -10.14
N GLU A 167 5.94 -4.00 -11.25
CA GLU A 167 5.19 -4.48 -12.42
C GLU A 167 4.72 -5.91 -12.16
N PHE A 168 3.50 -6.21 -12.59
CA PHE A 168 2.94 -7.55 -12.54
C PHE A 168 1.90 -7.69 -13.63
N TYR A 169 1.97 -8.79 -14.38
CA TYR A 169 0.95 -9.15 -15.36
C TYR A 169 0.24 -10.41 -14.90
N ASP A 170 -1.09 -10.38 -14.80
CA ASP A 170 -1.86 -11.55 -14.41
C ASP A 170 -2.09 -12.45 -15.63
N TYR A 171 -1.56 -13.67 -15.56
CA TYR A 171 -1.76 -14.67 -16.60
C TYR A 171 -3.00 -15.52 -16.36
N ASN A 172 -3.70 -15.31 -15.24
CA ASN A 172 -4.91 -16.04 -14.86
C ASN A 172 -6.14 -15.15 -15.08
N PHE A 173 -6.98 -15.52 -16.06
CA PHE A 173 -8.20 -14.81 -16.44
C PHE A 173 -9.38 -15.77 -16.66
#